data_AF-A0A536QX02-F1
#
_entry.id   AF-A0A536QX02-F1
#
_cell.length_a   1.000
_cell.length_b   1.000
_cell.length_c   1.000
_cell.angle_alpha   90.00
_cell.angle_beta   90.00
_cell.angle_gamma   90.00
#
_symmetry.space_group_name_H-M   'P 1'
#
loop_
_entity.id
_entity.type
_entity.pdbx_description
1 polymer ?
#
loop_
_entity_poly.entity_id
_entity_poly.type
_entity_poly.pdbx_seq_one_letter_code
_entity_poly.pdbx_strand_id
1 'polypeptide(L)' 'MKLAAAPISWSVCEVPGWGAQVTSDRVLAEAKALGFHALESGPPGFFEESLDYVGAHVA' A
#
# COMPACT_ATOMS: atom_id res chain seq x y z
N MET A 1 2.66 -14.84 14.24
CA MET A 1 2.80 -13.37 14.10
C MET A 1 2.51 -13.02 12.65
N LYS A 2 1.76 -11.95 12.36
CA LYS A 2 1.51 -11.44 11.00
C LYS A 2 2.12 -10.05 10.90
N LEU A 3 2.81 -9.76 9.81
CA LEU A 3 3.48 -8.48 9.55
C LEU A 3 2.94 -7.86 8.27
N ALA A 4 2.71 -6.56 8.29
CA ALA A 4 2.33 -5.76 7.12
C ALA A 4 3.28 -4.58 6.97
N ALA A 5 3.49 -4.14 5.73
CA ALA A 5 4.14 -2.87 5.44
C ALA A 5 3.10 -1.73 5.41
N ALA A 6 3.57 -0.48 5.49
CA ALA A 6 2.72 0.70 5.35
C ALA A 6 3.12 1.49 4.10
N PRO A 7 2.17 1.90 3.24
CA PRO A 7 2.46 2.69 2.03
C PRO A 7 3.26 3.99 2.28
N ILE A 8 3.20 4.55 3.49
CA ILE A 8 3.99 5.74 3.87
C ILE A 8 5.50 5.52 3.74
N SER A 9 5.99 4.28 3.83
CA SER A 9 7.39 3.94 3.55
C SER A 9 7.80 4.19 2.09
N TRP A 10 6.82 4.34 1.18
CA TRP A 10 6.98 4.74 -0.22
C TRP A 10 6.51 6.17 -0.48
N SER A 11 6.42 7.01 0.56
CA SER A 11 5.96 8.41 0.51
C SER A 11 4.49 8.63 0.18
N VAL A 12 3.67 7.58 0.18
CA VAL A 12 2.22 7.68 0.01
C VAL A 12 1.59 8.25 1.30
N CYS A 13 1.00 9.44 1.21
CA CYS A 13 0.30 10.11 2.31
C CYS A 13 -0.80 11.05 1.78
N GLU A 14 -1.87 11.22 2.55
CA GLU A 14 -2.99 12.14 2.31
C GLU A 14 -2.61 13.61 2.48
N VAL A 15 -1.51 13.90 3.16
CA VAL A 15 -1.05 15.27 3.45
C VAL A 15 -0.50 15.92 2.17
N PRO A 16 -1.08 17.03 1.70
CA PRO A 16 -0.61 17.72 0.50
C PRO A 16 0.86 18.15 0.63
N GLY A 17 1.68 17.81 -0.37
CA GLY A 17 3.09 18.20 -0.42
C GLY A 17 4.04 17.38 0.46
N TRP A 18 3.57 16.29 1.10
CA TRP A 18 4.42 15.41 1.92
C TRP A 18 5.56 14.76 1.14
N GLY A 19 5.27 14.29 -0.08
CA GLY A 19 6.21 13.56 -0.93
C GLY A 19 5.62 13.25 -2.30
N ALA A 20 6.36 12.51 -3.12
CA ALA A 20 5.90 12.08 -4.42
C ALA A 20 4.91 10.92 -4.28
N GLN A 21 3.66 11.11 -4.67
CA GLN A 21 2.69 10.01 -4.71
C GLN A 21 3.10 8.99 -5.79
N VAL A 22 3.60 7.83 -5.36
CA VAL A 22 3.89 6.70 -6.25
C VAL A 22 2.63 5.86 -6.45
N THR A 23 2.60 5.06 -7.52
CA THR A 23 1.44 4.23 -7.83
C THR A 23 1.30 3.02 -6.88
N SER A 24 0.08 2.56 -6.68
CA SER A 24 -0.22 1.32 -5.94
C SER A 24 0.50 0.11 -6.53
N ASP A 25 0.55 -0.02 -7.87
CA ASP A 25 1.29 -1.08 -8.56
C ASP A 25 2.77 -1.13 -8.15
N ARG A 26 3.41 0.04 -8.05
CA ARG A 26 4.82 0.13 -7.65
C ARG A 26 4.99 -0.32 -6.20
N VAL A 27 4.13 0.15 -5.29
CA VAL A 27 4.19 -0.25 -3.87
C VAL A 27 3.98 -1.76 -3.73
N LEU A 28 3.00 -2.34 -4.43
CA LEU A 28 2.74 -3.79 -4.41
C LEU A 28 3.93 -4.59 -4.94
N ALA A 29 4.52 -4.18 -6.07
CA ALA A 29 5.66 -4.85 -6.66
C ALA A 29 6.90 -4.80 -5.74
N GLU A 30 7.20 -3.64 -5.16
CA GLU A 30 8.35 -3.47 -4.26
C GLU A 30 8.12 -4.18 -2.92
N ALA A 31 6.92 -4.10 -2.33
CA ALA A 31 6.57 -4.82 -1.12
C ALA A 31 6.73 -6.34 -1.29
N LYS A 32 6.26 -6.88 -2.43
CA LYS A 32 6.46 -8.29 -2.79
C LYS A 32 7.93 -8.65 -2.93
N ALA A 33 8.72 -7.81 -3.61
CA ALA A 33 10.17 -8.03 -3.77
C ALA A 33 10.92 -8.03 -2.42
N LEU A 34 10.43 -7.29 -1.42
CA LEU A 34 10.96 -7.24 -0.06
C LEU A 34 10.43 -8.37 0.85
N GLY A 35 9.52 -9.22 0.38
CA GLY A 35 8.96 -10.33 1.15
C GLY A 35 7.77 -9.96 2.04
N PHE A 36 7.14 -8.80 1.83
CA PHE A 36 5.89 -8.48 2.50
C PHE A 36 4.71 -9.15 1.79
N HIS A 37 3.84 -9.76 2.60
CA HIS A 37 2.63 -10.43 2.13
C HIS A 37 1.34 -9.65 2.47
N ALA A 38 1.47 -8.50 3.13
CA ALA A 38 0.37 -7.63 3.51
C ALA A 38 0.82 -6.16 3.55
N LEU A 39 -0.11 -5.27 3.23
CA LEU A 39 0.04 -3.81 3.31
C LEU A 39 -1.17 -3.22 4.07
N GLU A 40 -0.94 -2.11 4.76
CA GLU A 40 -2.03 -1.22 5.17
C GLU A 40 -2.68 -0.55 3.94
N SER A 41 -3.94 -0.13 4.07
CA SER A 41 -4.72 0.41 2.95
C SER A 41 -4.16 1.71 2.34
N GLY A 42 -3.37 2.48 3.09
CA GLY A 42 -2.97 3.82 2.67
C GLY A 42 -4.13 4.83 2.66
N PRO A 43 -3.99 5.97 1.97
CA PRO A 43 -5.02 6.99 1.90
C PRO A 43 -6.22 6.53 1.05
N PRO A 44 -7.40 7.18 1.21
CA PRO A 44 -8.60 6.83 0.43
C PRO A 44 -8.33 6.82 -1.08
N GLY A 45 -8.78 5.75 -1.74
CA GLY A 45 -8.61 5.55 -3.19
C GLY A 45 -7.19 5.16 -3.62
N PHE A 46 -6.26 4.90 -2.69
CA PHE A 46 -4.90 4.47 -3.05
C PHE A 46 -4.87 3.07 -3.68
N PHE A 47 -5.58 2.11 -3.08
CA PHE A 47 -5.95 0.89 -3.79
C PHE A 47 -7.29 1.14 -4.47
N GLU A 48 -7.48 0.59 -5.69
CA GLU A 48 -8.81 0.53 -6.31
C GLU A 48 -9.77 -0.01 -5.25
N GLU A 49 -10.87 0.71 -4.97
CA GLU A 49 -11.89 0.24 -4.02
C GLU A 49 -12.53 -1.04 -4.58
N SER A 50 -11.89 -2.18 -4.38
CA SER A 50 -12.57 -3.45 -4.50
C SER A 50 -13.52 -3.51 -3.30
N LEU A 51 -14.78 -3.15 -3.56
CA LEU A 51 -15.91 -3.44 -2.70
C LEU A 51 -15.74 -4.88 -2.18
N ASP A 52 -15.76 -5.03 -0.85
CA ASP A 52 -15.52 -6.24 -0.05
C ASP A 52 -14.10 -6.36 0.55
N TYR A 53 -13.90 -5.61 1.63
CA TYR A 53 -12.72 -5.62 2.49
C TYR A 53 -12.51 -6.99 3.16
N VAL A 54 -11.65 -7.83 2.58
CA VAL A 54 -10.92 -8.90 3.30
C VAL A 54 -9.47 -8.84 2.86
N GLY A 55 -8.70 -7.97 3.55
CA GLY A 55 -7.24 -7.92 3.61
C GLY A 55 -6.51 -8.17 2.30
N ALA A 56 -6.04 -7.10 1.66
CA ALA A 56 -5.18 -7.13 0.47
C ALA A 56 -4.08 -8.19 0.62
N HIS A 57 -4.36 -9.38 0.09
CA HIS A 57 -3.36 -10.41 -0.12
C HIS A 57 -2.60 -9.95 -1.35
N VAL A 58 -1.34 -9.58 -1.14
CA VAL A 58 -0.40 -9.46 -2.24
C VAL A 58 -0.31 -10.86 -2.84
N ALA A 59 -0.84 -11.03 -4.05
CA ALA A 59 -0.83 -12.31 -4.78
C ALA A 59 0.59 -12.89 -4.88
#